data_AF-A0A317Q7X7-F1
#
_entry.id   AF-A0A317Q7X7-F1
#
_cell.length_a   1.000
_cell.length_b   1.000
_cell.length_c   1.000
_cell.angle_alpha   90.00
_cell.angle_beta   90.00
_cell.angle_gamma   90.00
#
_symmetry.space_group_name_H-M   'P 1'
#
loop_
_entity.id
_entity.type
_entity.pdbx_description
1 polymer ?
#
loop_
_entity_poly.entity_id
_entity_poly.type
_entity_poly.pdbx_seq_one_letter_code
_entity_poly.pdbx_strand_id
1 'polypeptide(L)'
;MKITLYFLFALMMMSCSENMQIDSEMASGIEKDSIELLGLYPSENFGVDITGSVVISDLNPEKVYVSDKGIYIVLNSSLATESGIYVPRPEVQVDTSNGNDPSYEHVSGRVYKYKIKG
;
A
#
# COMPACT_ATOMS: atom_id res chain seq x y z
N MET A 1 -35.21 36.83 -6.73
CA MET A 1 -34.16 36.62 -5.71
C MET A 1 -34.14 35.14 -5.29
N LYS A 2 -33.53 34.25 -6.11
CA LYS A 2 -33.43 32.80 -5.86
C LYS A 2 -32.18 32.20 -6.55
N ILE A 3 -31.05 32.91 -6.51
CA ILE A 3 -29.83 32.50 -7.23
C ILE A 3 -28.67 32.15 -6.27
N THR A 4 -28.81 32.41 -4.97
CA THR A 4 -27.69 32.34 -4.03
C THR A 4 -27.54 31.04 -3.23
N LEU A 5 -28.24 29.95 -3.61
CA LEU A 5 -28.21 28.70 -2.83
C LEU A 5 -27.70 27.46 -3.59
N TYR A 6 -27.49 27.55 -4.91
CA TYR A 6 -27.02 26.41 -5.70
C TYR A 6 -25.49 26.33 -5.86
N PHE A 7 -24.76 27.37 -5.45
CA PHE A 7 -23.30 27.40 -5.64
C PHE A 7 -22.50 26.65 -4.57
N LEU A 8 -23.12 26.25 -3.46
CA LEU A 8 -22.42 25.58 -2.36
C LEU A 8 -22.36 24.05 -2.48
N PHE A 9 -23.12 23.44 -3.39
CA PHE A 9 -23.23 21.98 -3.47
C PHE A 9 -22.38 21.31 -4.56
N ALA A 10 -21.77 22.09 -5.47
CA ALA A 10 -21.03 21.56 -6.61
C ALA A 10 -19.52 21.36 -6.37
N LEU A 11 -18.97 21.85 -5.24
CA LEU A 11 -17.52 21.79 -4.99
C LEU A 11 -17.04 20.49 -4.29
N MET A 12 -17.96 19.62 -3.85
CA MET A 12 -17.62 18.41 -3.09
C MET A 12 -17.22 17.19 -3.94
N MET A 13 -17.24 17.28 -5.28
CA MET A 13 -17.00 16.12 -6.16
C MET A 13 -15.61 16.13 -6.84
N MET A 14 -14.68 16.98 -6.39
CA MET A 14 -13.26 16.86 -6.74
C MET A 14 -12.50 16.00 -5.72
N SER A 15 -13.10 14.88 -5.31
CA SER A 15 -12.29 13.78 -4.77
C SER A 15 -11.58 13.17 -5.97
N CYS A 16 -10.45 13.79 -6.33
CA CYS A 16 -9.43 13.11 -7.12
C CYS A 16 -9.10 11.83 -6.36
N SER A 17 -9.64 10.71 -6.84
CA SER A 17 -9.04 9.42 -6.59
C SER A 17 -7.64 9.50 -7.18
N GLU A 18 -6.67 9.97 -6.41
CA GLU A 18 -5.26 9.87 -6.74
C GLU A 18 -4.97 8.38 -6.85
N ASN A 19 -5.04 7.89 -8.08
CA ASN A 19 -4.58 6.56 -8.44
C ASN A 19 -3.05 6.64 -8.40
N MET A 20 -2.50 6.62 -7.18
CA MET A 20 -1.09 6.84 -6.89
C MET A 20 -0.27 5.87 -7.73
N GLN A 21 0.38 6.40 -8.76
CA GLN A 21 1.29 5.62 -9.59
C GLN A 21 2.62 5.50 -8.85
N ILE A 22 2.97 4.28 -8.48
CA ILE A 22 4.28 3.96 -7.91
C ILE A 22 5.25 3.79 -9.07
N ASP A 23 6.10 4.78 -9.28
CA ASP A 23 7.21 4.69 -10.23
C ASP A 23 8.42 3.99 -9.60
N SER A 24 9.51 3.87 -10.37
CA SER A 24 10.72 3.16 -9.92
C SER A 24 11.46 3.88 -8.79
N GLU A 25 11.38 5.20 -8.71
CA GLU A 25 12.04 5.99 -7.66
C GLU A 25 11.30 5.79 -6.33
N MET A 26 9.97 5.93 -6.36
CA MET A 26 9.12 5.65 -5.21
C MET A 26 9.23 4.20 -4.76
N ALA A 27 9.23 3.24 -5.69
CA ALA A 27 9.43 1.82 -5.37
C ALA A 27 10.77 1.56 -4.67
N SER A 28 11.86 2.20 -5.11
CA SER A 28 13.16 2.09 -4.43
C SER A 28 13.10 2.60 -2.98
N GLY A 29 12.42 3.72 -2.77
CA GLY A 29 12.18 4.27 -1.43
C GLY A 29 11.36 3.33 -0.54
N ILE A 30 10.26 2.79 -1.07
CA ILE A 30 9.43 1.80 -0.38
C ILE A 30 10.24 0.55 -0.01
N GLU A 31 11.03 0.03 -0.95
CA GLU A 31 11.86 -1.15 -0.71
C GLU A 31 12.87 -0.88 0.40
N LYS A 32 13.54 0.28 0.38
CA LYS A 32 14.51 0.66 1.42
C LYS A 32 13.86 0.72 2.80
N ASP A 33 12.77 1.49 2.96
CA ASP A 33 12.07 1.62 4.23
C ASP A 33 11.55 0.25 4.72
N SER A 34 11.06 -0.58 3.80
CA SER A 34 10.59 -1.93 4.10
C SER A 34 11.68 -2.85 4.63
N ILE A 35 12.91 -2.78 4.08
CA ILE A 35 14.06 -3.56 4.59
C ILE A 35 14.40 -3.14 6.01
N GLU A 36 14.42 -1.83 6.28
CA GLU A 36 14.69 -1.29 7.61
C GLU A 36 13.65 -1.80 8.61
N LEU A 37 12.36 -1.72 8.28
CA LEU A 37 11.28 -2.26 9.12
C LEU A 37 11.38 -3.77 9.30
N LEU A 38 11.69 -4.55 8.26
CA LEU A 38 11.87 -6.00 8.38
C LEU A 38 13.06 -6.39 9.28
N GLY A 39 14.05 -5.51 9.42
CA GLY A 39 15.15 -5.66 10.37
C GLY A 39 14.76 -5.35 11.82
N LEU A 40 13.87 -4.38 12.02
CA LEU A 40 13.32 -4.03 13.35
C LEU A 40 12.27 -5.06 13.83
N TYR A 41 11.52 -5.63 12.91
CA TYR A 41 10.44 -6.60 13.15
C TYR A 41 10.76 -7.94 12.45
N PRO A 42 11.59 -8.80 13.07
CA PRO A 42 12.02 -10.06 12.45
C PRO A 42 10.92 -11.13 12.38
N SER A 43 9.82 -10.94 13.11
CA SER A 43 8.68 -11.86 13.17
C SER A 43 7.37 -11.12 12.91
N GLU A 44 6.26 -11.85 12.84
CA GLU A 44 4.94 -11.28 12.61
C GLU A 44 4.62 -10.14 13.59
N ASN A 45 4.08 -9.03 13.06
CA ASN A 45 3.70 -7.88 13.85
C ASN A 45 2.61 -7.07 13.12
N PHE A 46 1.48 -6.81 13.77
CA PHE A 46 0.32 -6.12 13.20
C PHE A 46 0.22 -4.63 13.57
N GLY A 47 1.21 -4.10 14.30
CA GLY A 47 1.26 -2.72 14.77
C GLY A 47 2.64 -2.10 14.54
N VAL A 48 3.11 -2.17 13.30
CA VAL A 48 4.42 -1.65 12.90
C VAL A 48 4.42 -0.13 13.03
N ASP A 49 5.34 0.40 13.85
CA ASP A 49 5.58 1.84 13.90
C ASP A 49 6.34 2.30 12.64
N ILE A 50 5.70 3.14 11.83
CA ILE A 50 6.23 3.67 10.58
C ILE A 50 6.71 5.13 10.69
N THR A 51 6.71 5.72 11.90
CA THR A 51 7.02 7.16 12.10
C THR A 51 8.40 7.55 11.55
N GLY A 52 9.35 6.61 11.49
CA GLY A 52 10.68 6.81 10.91
C GLY A 52 10.80 6.55 9.40
N SER A 53 9.78 5.95 8.79
CA SER A 53 9.77 5.54 7.38
C SER A 53 9.09 6.62 6.54
N VAL A 54 9.88 7.55 6.00
CA VAL A 54 9.37 8.73 5.27
C VAL A 54 8.49 8.31 4.10
N VAL A 55 8.96 7.39 3.26
CA VAL A 55 8.26 7.04 2.01
C VAL A 55 7.01 6.23 2.31
N ILE A 56 7.07 5.29 3.24
CA ILE A 56 5.88 4.51 3.66
C ILE A 56 4.86 5.41 4.34
N SER A 57 5.28 6.39 5.13
CA SER A 57 4.38 7.36 5.77
C SER A 57 3.66 8.25 4.74
N ASP A 58 4.37 8.67 3.69
CA ASP A 58 3.80 9.49 2.61
C ASP A 58 2.73 8.74 1.78
N LEU A 59 2.73 7.40 1.80
CA LEU A 59 1.65 6.60 1.21
C LEU A 59 0.34 6.68 2.00
N ASN A 60 0.36 7.23 3.22
CA ASN A 60 -0.76 7.29 4.15
C ASN A 60 -1.52 5.95 4.29
N PRO A 61 -0.83 4.85 4.69
CA PRO A 61 -1.43 3.52 4.74
C PRO A 61 -2.50 3.43 5.83
N GLU A 62 -3.54 2.62 5.58
CA GLU A 62 -4.54 2.28 6.60
C GLU A 62 -3.94 1.43 7.73
N LYS A 63 -3.05 0.50 7.38
CA LYS A 63 -2.31 -0.35 8.32
C LYS A 63 -1.04 -0.88 7.67
N VAL A 64 -0.03 -1.16 8.48
CA VAL A 64 1.20 -1.82 8.07
C VAL A 64 1.47 -2.99 8.99
N TYR A 65 1.75 -4.16 8.41
CA TYR A 65 2.05 -5.36 9.17
C TYR A 65 3.17 -6.18 8.54
N VAL A 66 3.95 -6.82 9.40
CA VAL A 66 4.99 -7.77 9.01
C VAL A 66 4.45 -9.19 9.20
N SER A 67 4.78 -10.05 8.25
CA SER A 67 4.56 -11.49 8.25
C SER A 67 5.89 -12.25 8.22
N ASP A 68 5.83 -13.57 8.29
CA ASP A 68 6.96 -14.44 7.99
C ASP A 68 7.50 -14.23 6.56
N LYS A 69 6.64 -13.90 5.60
CA LYS A 69 7.00 -13.78 4.18
C LYS A 69 7.46 -12.38 3.75
N GLY A 70 7.08 -11.35 4.48
CA GLY A 70 7.37 -9.97 4.09
C GLY A 70 6.51 -8.95 4.82
N ILE A 71 6.55 -7.71 4.34
CA ILE A 71 5.76 -6.60 4.89
C ILE A 71 4.64 -6.22 3.92
N TYR A 72 3.47 -5.98 4.49
CA TYR A 72 2.28 -5.51 3.79
C TYR A 72 1.97 -4.09 4.25
N ILE A 73 1.87 -3.19 3.28
CA ILE A 73 1.50 -1.79 3.44
C ILE A 73 0.12 -1.64 2.81
N VAL A 74 -0.92 -1.63 3.65
CA VAL A 74 -2.30 -1.67 3.19
C VAL A 74 -2.77 -0.25 2.89
N LEU A 75 -3.19 -0.02 1.65
CA LEU A 75 -3.63 1.29 1.19
C LEU A 75 -5.15 1.41 1.15
N ASN A 76 -5.85 0.30 0.91
CA ASN A 76 -7.31 0.26 0.91
C ASN A 76 -7.79 -1.08 1.45
N SER A 77 -8.66 -1.05 2.47
CA SER A 77 -9.33 -2.23 3.01
C SER A 77 -10.84 -2.03 3.09
N SER A 78 -11.61 -3.03 2.67
CA SER A 78 -13.06 -3.11 2.84
C SER A 78 -13.45 -4.51 3.33
N LEU A 79 -14.74 -4.74 3.60
CA LEU A 79 -15.24 -6.01 4.17
C LEU A 79 -14.81 -7.27 3.38
N ALA A 80 -14.61 -7.15 2.07
CA ALA A 80 -14.28 -8.28 1.20
C ALA A 80 -13.08 -8.02 0.28
N THR A 81 -12.37 -6.91 0.44
CA THR A 81 -11.24 -6.58 -0.44
C THR A 81 -10.14 -5.91 0.34
N GLU A 82 -8.90 -6.29 0.07
CA GLU A 82 -7.73 -5.58 0.56
C GLU A 82 -6.77 -5.34 -0.60
N SER A 83 -6.14 -4.18 -0.64
CA SER A 83 -5.10 -3.90 -1.62
C SER A 83 -4.07 -2.93 -1.08
N GLY A 84 -2.86 -3.03 -1.61
CA GLY A 84 -1.75 -2.21 -1.17
C GLY A 84 -0.45 -2.69 -1.77
N ILE A 85 0.64 -2.49 -1.02
CA ILE A 85 1.99 -2.82 -1.43
C ILE A 85 2.53 -3.95 -0.58
N TYR A 86 3.21 -4.88 -1.24
CA TYR A 86 3.86 -6.02 -0.64
C TYR A 86 5.35 -5.99 -0.99
N VAL A 87 6.19 -6.14 0.04
CA VAL A 87 7.63 -6.30 -0.11
C VAL A 87 8.05 -7.61 0.58
N PRO A 88 8.41 -8.66 -0.19
CA PRO A 88 8.83 -9.94 0.34
C PRO A 88 10.21 -9.84 1.01
N ARG A 89 10.46 -10.75 1.96
CA ARG A 89 11.81 -11.02 2.45
C ARG A 89 12.70 -11.54 1.30
N PRO A 90 14.02 -11.34 1.36
CA PRO A 90 14.94 -11.72 0.27
C PRO A 90 14.82 -13.17 -0.23
N GLU A 91 14.49 -14.10 0.66
CA GLU A 91 14.36 -15.53 0.40
C GLU A 91 12.99 -15.95 -0.17
N VAL A 92 12.02 -15.04 -0.17
CA VAL A 92 10.64 -15.34 -0.56
C VAL A 92 10.44 -15.03 -2.04
N GLN A 93 10.00 -16.05 -2.78
CA GLN A 93 9.56 -15.87 -4.17
C GLN A 93 8.07 -15.54 -4.20
N VAL A 94 7.70 -14.54 -5.00
CA VAL A 94 6.32 -14.10 -5.18
C VAL A 94 5.77 -14.73 -6.45
N ASP A 95 4.66 -15.46 -6.34
CA ASP A 95 3.96 -16.00 -7.49
C ASP A 95 3.03 -14.93 -8.08
N THR A 96 3.39 -14.44 -9.27
CA THR A 96 2.63 -13.43 -10.03
C THR A 96 1.66 -14.05 -11.03
N SER A 97 1.40 -15.36 -10.95
CA SER A 97 0.43 -16.04 -11.81
C SER A 97 -0.97 -15.47 -11.63
N ASN A 98 -1.69 -15.32 -12.75
CA ASN A 98 -3.07 -14.85 -12.73
C ASN A 98 -3.99 -15.83 -12.01
N GLY A 99 -4.91 -15.31 -11.19
CA GLY A 99 -5.91 -16.11 -10.49
C GLY A 99 -5.52 -16.54 -9.06
N ASN A 100 -4.33 -16.18 -8.60
CA ASN A 100 -3.94 -16.32 -7.20
C ASN A 100 -4.68 -15.30 -6.32
N ASP A 101 -4.94 -15.71 -5.07
CA ASP A 101 -5.43 -14.84 -4.00
C ASP A 101 -4.48 -14.96 -2.80
N PRO A 102 -3.72 -13.90 -2.45
CA PRO A 102 -3.67 -12.60 -3.12
C PRO A 102 -3.11 -12.67 -4.54
N SER A 103 -3.54 -11.74 -5.39
CA SER A 103 -2.92 -11.49 -6.69
C SER A 103 -1.79 -10.46 -6.54
N TYR A 104 -0.69 -10.66 -7.27
CA TYR A 104 0.50 -9.78 -7.21
C TYR A 104 0.90 -9.27 -8.60
N GLU A 105 1.18 -7.97 -8.68
CA GLU A 105 1.73 -7.31 -9.86
C GLU A 105 3.09 -6.71 -9.48
N HIS A 106 4.15 -7.12 -10.18
CA HIS A 106 5.50 -6.59 -9.95
C HIS A 106 5.60 -5.13 -10.41
N VAL A 107 6.17 -4.27 -9.56
CA VAL A 107 6.38 -2.84 -9.88
C VAL A 107 7.84 -2.59 -10.23
N SER A 108 8.74 -2.82 -9.28
CA SER A 108 10.19 -2.63 -9.41
C SER A 108 10.89 -3.27 -8.22
N GLY A 109 12.13 -3.76 -8.40
CA GLY A 109 12.90 -4.36 -7.32
C GLY A 109 12.11 -5.50 -6.65
N ARG A 110 11.93 -5.40 -5.33
CA ARG A 110 11.07 -6.31 -4.54
C ARG A 110 9.70 -5.70 -4.20
N VAL A 111 9.27 -4.67 -4.91
CA VAL A 111 7.97 -4.03 -4.67
C VAL A 111 6.90 -4.61 -5.59
N TYR A 112 5.81 -5.08 -4.96
CA TYR A 112 4.65 -5.62 -5.65
C TYR A 112 3.40 -4.86 -5.21
N LYS A 113 2.49 -4.60 -6.15
CA LYS A 113 1.10 -4.31 -5.79
C LYS A 113 0.43 -5.64 -5.49
N TYR A 114 -0.36 -5.70 -4.42
CA TYR A 114 -1.18 -6.86 -4.14
C TYR A 114 -2.65 -6.49 -4.06
N LYS A 115 -3.50 -7.47 -4.38
CA LYS A 115 -4.95 -7.37 -4.23
C LYS A 115 -5.54 -8.71 -3.81
N ILE A 116 -6.26 -8.68 -2.70
CA ILE A 116 -7.08 -9.77 -2.18
C ILE A 116 -8.53 -9.55 -2.60
N LYS A 117 -9.17 -10.60 -3.08
CA LYS A 117 -10.61 -10.59 -3.38
C LYS A 117 -11.29 -11.68 -2.54
N GLY A 118 -12.22 -11.28 -1.68
CA GLY A 118 -13.12 -12.17 -0.96
C GLY A 118 -14.29 -12.66 -1.80
#